data_AF-A0A6G2DLT3-F1
#
_entry.id   AF-A0A6G2DLT3-F1
#
_cell.length_a   1.000
_cell.length_b   1.000
_cell.length_c   1.000
_cell.angle_alpha   90.00
_cell.angle_beta   90.00
_cell.angle_gamma   90.00
#
_symmetry.space_group_name_H-M   'P 1'
#
loop_
_entity.id
_entity.type
_entity.pdbx_description
1 polymer ?
#
loop_
_entity_poly.entity_id
_entity_poly.type
_entity_poly.pdbx_seq_one_letter_code
_entity_poly.pdbx_strand_id
1 'polypeptide(L)'
;MSLLDIAKSIKKEGFDPRKDSANGPAPIPAGTYPVVLKKATFNISDKGWESLGYQFEIRGGDYSGRSEFATFGTLTEWNGKNLDWAVERTMKFFIKALVLAGDSMQGNEEDGKALEEALKRKAVGSYYNLVISVTKGKDGREFRNYDLEEEEAQPLTEADIDEDDLPF
;
A
#
# COMPACT_ATOMS: atom_id res chain seq x y z
N MET A 1 1.74 16.77 -21.17
CA MET A 1 1.07 16.06 -22.28
C MET A 1 -0.36 16.52 -22.38
N SER A 2 -0.88 16.70 -23.60
CA SER A 2 -2.30 16.99 -23.81
C SER A 2 -3.13 15.69 -23.87
N LEU A 3 -4.45 15.80 -23.72
CA LEU A 3 -5.37 14.66 -23.91
C LEU A 3 -5.25 14.04 -25.32
N LEU A 4 -4.92 14.85 -26.33
CA LEU A 4 -4.70 14.39 -27.69
C LEU A 4 -3.42 13.54 -27.82
N ASP A 5 -2.38 13.86 -27.07
CA ASP A 5 -1.13 13.09 -27.07
C ASP A 5 -1.33 11.71 -26.43
N ILE A 6 -2.13 11.64 -25.36
CA ILE A 6 -2.51 10.38 -24.71
C ILE A 6 -3.35 9.52 -25.66
N ALA A 7 -4.34 10.10 -26.35
CA ALA A 7 -5.16 9.38 -27.33
C ALA A 7 -4.32 8.81 -28.50
N LYS A 8 -3.29 9.55 -28.94
CA LYS A 8 -2.34 9.06 -29.95
C LYS A 8 -1.48 7.90 -29.44
N SER A 9 -1.05 7.93 -28.18
CA SER A 9 -0.31 6.81 -27.55
C SER A 9 -1.18 5.56 -27.46
N ILE A 10 -2.40 5.68 -26.93
CA ILE A 10 -3.37 4.57 -26.82
C ILE A 10 -3.61 3.91 -28.19
N LYS A 11 -3.78 4.73 -29.23
CA LYS A 11 -3.93 4.22 -30.61
C LYS A 11 -2.66 3.52 -31.12
N LYS A 12 -1.48 4.03 -30.79
CA LYS A 12 -0.18 3.43 -31.18
C LYS A 12 0.08 2.11 -30.46
N GLU A 13 -0.37 1.99 -29.22
CA GLU A 13 -0.31 0.79 -28.39
C GLU A 13 -1.30 -0.30 -28.84
N GLY A 14 -2.17 0.01 -29.81
CA GLY A 14 -3.03 -0.98 -30.48
C GLY A 14 -4.35 -1.26 -29.78
N PHE A 15 -4.79 -0.38 -28.88
CA PHE A 15 -6.07 -0.52 -28.18
C PHE A 15 -7.26 -0.61 -29.16
N ASP A 16 -7.96 -1.75 -29.14
CA ASP A 16 -9.23 -1.96 -29.82
C ASP A 16 -10.38 -1.59 -28.88
N PRO A 17 -11.05 -0.44 -29.07
CA PRO A 17 -12.12 0.02 -28.17
C PRO A 17 -13.34 -0.90 -28.12
N ARG A 18 -13.45 -1.90 -29.01
CA ARG A 18 -14.54 -2.88 -29.01
C ARG A 18 -14.22 -4.17 -28.25
N LYS A 19 -12.95 -4.42 -27.97
CA LYS A 19 -12.48 -5.69 -27.37
C LYS A 19 -11.68 -5.48 -26.11
N ASP A 20 -10.87 -4.43 -26.09
CA ASP A 20 -9.93 -4.16 -25.01
C ASP A 20 -10.62 -3.41 -23.88
N SER A 21 -10.23 -3.76 -22.65
CA SER A 21 -10.80 -3.18 -21.44
C SER A 21 -10.37 -1.71 -21.30
N ALA A 22 -11.34 -0.82 -21.08
CA ALA A 22 -11.08 0.57 -20.74
C ALA A 22 -10.62 0.76 -19.28
N ASN A 23 -10.58 -0.30 -18.48
CA ASN A 23 -10.14 -0.22 -17.09
C ASN A 23 -8.64 0.12 -17.02
N GLY A 24 -8.27 0.79 -15.94
CA GLY A 24 -6.89 1.23 -15.68
C GLY A 24 -5.87 0.09 -15.69
N PRO A 25 -4.58 0.43 -15.54
CA PRO A 25 -3.50 -0.53 -15.63
C PRO A 25 -3.74 -1.74 -14.72
N ALA A 26 -3.48 -2.93 -15.24
CA ALA A 26 -3.65 -4.20 -14.54
C ALA A 26 -3.02 -4.15 -13.14
N PRO A 27 -3.55 -4.92 -12.15
CA PRO A 27 -2.97 -4.97 -10.82
C PRO A 27 -1.46 -5.19 -10.88
N ILE A 28 -0.70 -4.56 -9.98
CA ILE A 28 0.75 -4.78 -9.89
C ILE A 28 0.98 -6.30 -9.68
N PRO A 29 1.92 -6.97 -10.35
CA PRO A 29 2.14 -8.40 -10.12
C PRO A 29 2.54 -8.74 -8.68
N ALA A 30 2.55 -10.04 -8.35
CA ALA A 30 3.19 -10.49 -7.12
C ALA A 30 4.71 -10.24 -7.20
N GLY A 31 5.32 -9.86 -6.09
CA GLY A 31 6.71 -9.47 -6.00
C GLY A 31 6.98 -8.57 -4.79
N THR A 32 8.24 -8.19 -4.62
CA THR A 32 8.67 -7.22 -3.60
C THR A 32 8.94 -5.88 -4.27
N TYR A 33 8.37 -4.82 -3.71
CA TYR A 33 8.45 -3.48 -4.29
C TYR A 33 8.93 -2.49 -3.23
N PRO A 34 9.92 -1.64 -3.53
CA PRO A 34 10.22 -0.49 -2.69
C PRO A 34 9.00 0.44 -2.75
N VAL A 35 8.49 0.85 -1.60
CA VAL A 35 7.32 1.72 -1.50
C VAL A 35 7.52 2.80 -0.46
N VAL A 36 6.73 3.86 -0.58
CA VAL A 36 6.44 4.77 0.53
C VAL A 36 4.98 4.63 0.94
N LEU A 37 4.69 4.59 2.24
CA LEU A 37 3.32 4.65 2.74
C LEU A 37 2.80 6.09 2.62
N LYS A 38 1.97 6.38 1.61
CA LYS A 38 1.43 7.72 1.36
C LYS A 38 0.28 8.09 2.27
N LYS A 39 -0.52 7.11 2.67
CA LYS A 39 -1.73 7.34 3.45
C LYS A 39 -2.14 6.09 4.22
N ALA A 40 -2.54 6.29 5.48
CA ALA A 40 -3.30 5.34 6.25
C ALA A 40 -4.70 5.90 6.50
N THR A 41 -5.75 5.08 6.44
CA THR A 41 -7.13 5.55 6.62
C THR A 41 -7.98 4.47 7.29
N PHE A 42 -8.66 4.85 8.36
CA PHE A 42 -9.74 4.04 8.90
C PHE A 42 -11.02 4.29 8.12
N ASN A 43 -11.68 3.22 7.67
CA ASN A 43 -12.88 3.28 6.86
C ASN A 43 -14.00 2.47 7.51
N ILE A 44 -15.20 3.04 7.50
CA ILE A 44 -16.44 2.36 7.86
C ILE A 44 -17.33 2.39 6.61
N SER A 45 -17.71 1.22 6.11
CA SER A 45 -18.66 1.13 4.99
C SER A 45 -20.09 1.43 5.45
N ASP A 46 -21.00 1.69 4.50
CA ASP A 46 -22.43 1.89 4.78
C ASP A 46 -23.09 0.70 5.51
N LYS A 47 -22.48 -0.49 5.44
CA LYS A 47 -22.95 -1.70 6.13
C LYS A 47 -22.37 -1.85 7.54
N GLY A 48 -21.49 -0.94 7.98
CA GLY A 48 -20.79 -1.01 9.25
C GLY A 48 -19.51 -1.86 9.23
N TRP A 49 -19.07 -2.36 8.06
CA TRP A 49 -17.76 -3.02 7.96
C TRP A 49 -16.64 -2.02 8.22
N GLU A 50 -15.79 -2.32 9.18
CA GLU A 50 -14.64 -1.50 9.56
C GLU A 50 -13.33 -2.07 9.00
N SER A 51 -12.47 -1.19 8.49
CA SER A 51 -11.19 -1.58 7.93
C SER A 51 -10.13 -0.49 7.99
N LEU A 52 -8.88 -0.92 8.11
CA LEU A 52 -7.70 -0.09 8.03
C LEU A 52 -7.08 -0.23 6.63
N GLY A 53 -7.05 0.88 5.89
CA GLY A 53 -6.51 0.97 4.55
C GLY A 53 -5.13 1.63 4.53
N TYR A 54 -4.25 1.09 3.69
CA TYR A 54 -2.90 1.56 3.45
C TYR A 54 -2.75 1.85 1.96
N GLN A 55 -2.30 3.05 1.62
CA GLN A 55 -1.95 3.45 0.25
C GLN A 55 -0.43 3.52 0.14
N PHE A 56 0.15 2.54 -0.54
CA PHE A 56 1.56 2.51 -0.87
C PHE A 56 1.78 3.08 -2.26
N GLU A 57 2.85 3.84 -2.47
CA GLU A 57 3.30 4.26 -3.80
C GLU A 57 4.64 3.60 -4.10
N ILE A 58 4.72 2.88 -5.22
CA ILE A 58 5.94 2.18 -5.65
C ILE A 58 7.01 3.20 -6.01
N ARG A 59 8.24 2.92 -5.57
CA ARG A 59 9.45 3.70 -5.81
C ARG A 59 10.42 2.86 -6.64
N GLY A 60 10.67 3.30 -7.87
CA GLY A 60 11.60 2.62 -8.78
C GLY A 60 10.98 1.46 -9.56
N GLY A 61 11.74 0.94 -10.52
CA GLY A 61 11.32 -0.13 -11.44
C GLY A 61 10.16 0.26 -12.37
N ASP A 62 9.61 -0.75 -13.05
CA ASP A 62 8.58 -0.60 -14.09
C ASP A 62 7.23 -0.09 -13.57
N TYR A 63 7.00 -0.18 -12.26
CA TYR A 63 5.75 0.21 -11.62
C TYR A 63 5.87 1.49 -10.77
N SER A 64 7.00 2.20 -10.88
CA SER A 64 7.25 3.44 -10.14
C SER A 64 6.11 4.46 -10.28
N GLY A 65 5.71 5.08 -9.17
CA GLY A 65 4.61 6.04 -9.10
C GLY A 65 3.21 5.43 -9.09
N ARG A 66 3.06 4.11 -9.28
CA ARG A 66 1.77 3.44 -9.13
C ARG A 66 1.42 3.29 -7.65
N SER A 67 0.14 3.47 -7.34
CA SER A 67 -0.40 3.16 -6.01
C SER A 67 -0.85 1.70 -5.90
N GLU A 68 -0.49 1.06 -4.80
CA GLU A 68 -1.04 -0.22 -4.35
C GLU A 68 -1.82 -0.01 -3.05
N PHE A 69 -3.02 -0.57 -2.97
CA PHE A 69 -3.90 -0.42 -1.81
C PHE A 69 -4.03 -1.74 -1.07
N ALA A 70 -3.57 -1.78 0.18
CA ALA A 70 -3.78 -2.90 1.09
C ALA A 70 -4.87 -2.51 2.11
N THR A 71 -5.84 -3.39 2.35
CA THR A 71 -6.94 -3.11 3.29
C THR A 71 -7.19 -4.33 4.16
N PHE A 72 -7.35 -4.09 5.46
CA PHE A 72 -7.50 -5.14 6.47
C PHE A 72 -8.67 -4.84 7.39
N GLY A 73 -9.50 -5.84 7.68
CA GLY A 73 -10.65 -5.68 8.57
C GLY A 73 -10.24 -5.51 10.03
N THR A 74 -11.01 -4.73 10.81
CA THR A 74 -10.74 -4.51 12.24
C THR A 74 -11.80 -5.16 13.15
N LEU A 75 -12.89 -5.67 12.59
CA LEU A 75 -13.96 -6.34 13.35
C LEU A 75 -13.60 -7.80 13.67
N THR A 76 -13.77 -8.18 14.94
CA THR A 76 -13.60 -9.55 15.45
C THR A 76 -14.79 -10.46 15.14
N GLU A 77 -15.94 -9.90 14.79
CA GLU A 77 -17.10 -10.65 14.31
C GLU A 77 -17.79 -9.92 13.15
N TRP A 78 -18.25 -10.69 12.15
CA TRP A 78 -19.06 -10.17 11.06
C TRP A 78 -20.08 -11.18 10.56
N ASN A 79 -21.35 -10.79 10.51
CA ASN A 79 -22.47 -11.67 10.10
C ASN A 79 -22.47 -13.02 10.86
N GLY A 80 -22.23 -12.99 12.17
CA GLY A 80 -22.17 -14.19 13.02
C GLY A 80 -20.94 -15.08 12.81
N LYS A 81 -19.93 -14.59 12.09
CA LYS A 81 -18.64 -15.29 11.91
C LYS A 81 -17.57 -14.60 12.73
N ASN A 82 -16.88 -15.36 13.56
CA ASN A 82 -15.67 -14.92 14.24
C ASN A 82 -14.53 -14.70 13.20
N LEU A 83 -13.82 -13.59 13.35
CA LEU A 83 -12.76 -13.09 12.48
C LEU A 83 -11.45 -12.84 13.25
N ASP A 84 -11.26 -13.42 14.44
CA ASP A 84 -10.09 -13.17 15.28
C ASP A 84 -8.78 -13.44 14.54
N TRP A 85 -8.72 -14.49 13.72
CA TRP A 85 -7.56 -14.80 12.88
C TRP A 85 -7.26 -13.69 11.86
N ALA A 86 -8.29 -13.02 11.33
CA ALA A 86 -8.15 -11.95 10.38
C ALA A 86 -7.71 -10.66 11.08
N VAL A 87 -8.27 -10.37 12.26
CA VAL A 87 -7.87 -9.24 13.10
C VAL A 87 -6.45 -9.42 13.62
N GLU A 88 -6.04 -10.63 13.99
CA GLU A 88 -4.66 -10.95 14.37
C GLU A 88 -3.69 -10.60 13.22
N ARG A 89 -4.06 -10.95 11.98
CA ARG A 89 -3.30 -10.55 10.80
C ARG A 89 -3.26 -9.03 10.62
N THR A 90 -4.38 -8.34 10.81
CA THR A 90 -4.45 -6.86 10.77
C THR A 90 -3.47 -6.25 11.77
N MET A 91 -3.47 -6.73 13.02
CA MET A 91 -2.60 -6.23 14.08
C MET A 91 -1.12 -6.56 13.81
N LYS A 92 -0.81 -7.75 13.30
CA LYS A 92 0.55 -8.11 12.88
C LYS A 92 1.10 -7.14 11.83
N PHE A 93 0.31 -6.86 10.78
CA PHE A 93 0.71 -5.93 9.73
C PHE A 93 0.88 -4.50 10.27
N PHE A 94 -0.06 -4.04 11.10
CA PHE A 94 0.00 -2.73 11.76
C PHE A 94 1.25 -2.57 12.63
N ILE A 95 1.54 -3.53 13.51
CA ILE A 95 2.74 -3.51 14.36
C ILE A 95 4.00 -3.46 13.50
N LYS A 96 4.06 -4.26 12.43
CA LYS A 96 5.19 -4.28 11.50
C LYS A 96 5.39 -2.91 10.84
N ALA A 97 4.30 -2.28 10.39
CA ALA A 97 4.35 -0.93 9.79
C ALA A 97 4.89 0.13 10.77
N LEU A 98 4.51 0.07 12.04
CA LEU A 98 5.03 0.98 13.07
C LEU A 98 6.52 0.74 13.36
N VAL A 99 6.89 -0.51 13.62
CA VAL A 99 8.28 -0.86 14.02
C VAL A 99 9.26 -0.52 12.91
N LEU A 100 8.93 -0.87 11.66
CA LEU A 100 9.79 -0.56 10.51
C LEU A 100 9.86 0.95 10.20
N ALA A 101 8.91 1.75 10.70
CA ALA A 101 8.98 3.21 10.66
C ALA A 101 9.75 3.84 11.85
N GLY A 102 10.34 3.04 12.73
CA GLY A 102 10.98 3.54 13.94
C GLY A 102 10.00 4.06 14.99
N ASP A 103 8.81 3.46 15.04
CA ASP A 103 7.74 3.74 16.01
C ASP A 103 7.37 2.49 16.81
N SER A 104 6.48 2.63 17.78
CA SER A 104 5.97 1.53 18.60
C SER A 104 4.53 1.75 19.05
N MET A 105 3.91 0.67 19.54
CA MET A 105 2.62 0.72 20.24
C MET A 105 2.72 1.62 21.47
N GLN A 106 1.69 2.42 21.73
CA GLN A 106 1.58 3.28 22.90
C GLN A 106 0.60 2.75 23.95
N GLY A 107 -0.15 1.69 23.64
CA GLY A 107 -1.12 1.06 24.54
C GLY A 107 -2.47 1.76 24.58
N ASN A 108 -2.73 2.68 23.65
CA ASN A 108 -4.01 3.37 23.47
C ASN A 108 -4.68 3.04 22.12
N GLU A 109 -4.15 2.05 21.39
CA GLU A 109 -4.66 1.56 20.12
C GLU A 109 -5.90 0.67 20.30
N GLU A 110 -6.97 1.24 20.84
CA GLU A 110 -8.18 0.49 21.25
C GLU A 110 -9.17 0.23 20.10
N ASP A 111 -9.17 1.08 19.06
CA ASP A 111 -10.08 0.99 17.93
C ASP A 111 -9.38 1.33 16.59
N GLY A 112 -10.09 1.12 15.48
CA GLY A 112 -9.53 1.35 14.16
C GLY A 112 -9.12 2.81 13.89
N LYS A 113 -9.74 3.79 14.57
CA LYS A 113 -9.35 5.19 14.47
C LYS A 113 -8.04 5.46 15.21
N ALA A 114 -7.86 4.87 16.39
CA ALA A 114 -6.60 4.93 17.12
C ALA A 114 -5.45 4.28 16.32
N LEU A 115 -5.71 3.17 15.63
CA LEU A 115 -4.73 2.55 14.72
C LEU A 115 -4.34 3.48 13.56
N GLU A 116 -5.30 4.17 12.94
CA GLU A 116 -5.01 5.14 11.88
C GLU A 116 -4.12 6.29 12.39
N GLU A 117 -4.44 6.87 13.54
CA GLU A 117 -3.67 7.98 14.09
C GLU A 117 -2.25 7.55 14.53
N ALA A 118 -2.10 6.32 15.05
CA ALA A 118 -0.79 5.75 15.32
C ALA A 118 0.06 5.63 14.04
N LEU A 119 -0.51 5.16 12.91
CA LEU A 119 0.22 5.09 11.64
C LEU A 119 0.62 6.48 11.12
N LYS A 120 -0.24 7.49 11.28
CA LYS A 120 0.06 8.86 10.83
C LYS A 120 1.20 9.53 11.59
N ARG A 121 1.53 9.06 12.78
CA ARG A 121 2.57 9.64 13.62
C ARG A 121 3.96 9.53 12.99
N LYS A 122 4.31 8.35 12.48
CA LYS A 122 5.60 8.09 11.81
C LYS A 122 5.51 7.23 10.56
N ALA A 123 4.63 6.22 10.53
CA ALA A 123 4.59 5.25 9.42
C ALA A 123 4.18 5.89 8.08
N VAL A 124 3.25 6.85 8.08
CA VAL A 124 2.93 7.62 6.87
C VAL A 124 4.12 8.51 6.51
N GLY A 125 4.67 8.29 5.32
CA GLY A 125 5.89 8.93 4.83
C GLY A 125 7.13 8.03 4.91
N SER A 126 7.08 6.93 5.66
CA SER A 126 8.17 5.94 5.74
C SER A 126 8.23 5.04 4.52
N TYR A 127 9.43 4.51 4.28
CA TYR A 127 9.74 3.58 3.20
C TYR A 127 9.73 2.13 3.70
N TYR A 128 9.30 1.23 2.83
CA TYR A 128 9.20 -0.20 3.11
C TYR A 128 9.47 -1.00 1.85
N ASN A 129 9.83 -2.27 2.01
CA ASN A 129 9.67 -3.27 0.97
C ASN A 129 8.28 -3.91 1.10
N LEU A 130 7.34 -3.56 0.21
CA LEU A 130 6.00 -4.17 0.17
C LEU A 130 6.08 -5.52 -0.57
N VAL A 131 5.81 -6.60 0.16
CA VAL A 131 5.74 -7.95 -0.40
C VAL A 131 4.30 -8.25 -0.78
N ILE A 132 4.07 -8.42 -2.08
CA ILE A 132 2.77 -8.81 -2.65
C ILE A 132 2.86 -10.28 -3.04
N SER A 133 1.98 -11.11 -2.49
CA SER A 133 1.84 -12.51 -2.87
C SER A 133 0.43 -12.83 -3.33
N VAL A 134 0.29 -13.82 -4.21
CA VAL A 134 -1.01 -14.29 -4.69
C VAL A 134 -1.12 -15.78 -4.41
N THR A 135 -2.16 -16.19 -3.70
CA THR A 135 -2.48 -17.59 -3.43
C THR A 135 -3.76 -17.99 -4.14
N LYS A 136 -3.83 -19.23 -4.64
CA LYS A 136 -5.05 -19.77 -5.26
C LYS A 136 -5.87 -20.54 -4.25
N GLY A 137 -7.15 -20.17 -4.12
CA GLY A 137 -8.13 -20.94 -3.37
C GLY A 137 -8.49 -22.26 -4.03
N LYS A 138 -9.19 -23.12 -3.29
CA LYS A 138 -9.69 -24.41 -3.79
C LYS A 138 -10.64 -24.28 -4.98
N ASP A 139 -11.26 -23.13 -5.14
CA ASP A 139 -12.18 -22.78 -6.23
C ASP A 139 -11.50 -22.02 -7.38
N GLY A 140 -10.17 -21.91 -7.35
CA GLY A 140 -9.39 -21.23 -8.38
C GLY A 140 -9.36 -19.71 -8.25
N ARG A 141 -10.04 -19.11 -7.26
CA ARG A 141 -9.94 -17.67 -7.01
C ARG A 141 -8.56 -17.29 -6.49
N GLU A 142 -8.02 -16.21 -7.01
CA GLU A 142 -6.74 -15.65 -6.56
C GLU A 142 -6.97 -14.68 -5.39
N PHE A 143 -6.21 -14.88 -4.32
CA PHE A 143 -6.22 -14.07 -3.11
C PHE A 143 -4.89 -13.36 -2.98
N ARG A 144 -4.96 -12.04 -2.95
CA ARG A 144 -3.78 -11.18 -2.80
C ARG A 144 -3.47 -10.97 -1.34
N ASN A 145 -2.21 -11.08 -0.98
CA ASN A 145 -1.71 -10.98 0.38
C ASN A 145 -0.53 -10.02 0.43
N TYR A 146 -0.42 -9.33 1.56
CA TYR A 146 0.59 -8.31 1.79
C TYR A 146 1.39 -8.62 3.05
N ASP A 147 2.68 -8.27 2.99
CA ASP A 147 3.58 -8.16 4.13
C ASP A 147 4.56 -6.99 3.89
N LEU A 148 5.26 -6.55 4.94
CA LEU A 148 6.25 -5.47 4.87
C LEU A 148 7.62 -5.98 5.28
N GLU A 149 8.65 -5.68 4.53
CA GLU A 149 10.04 -5.94 4.92
C GLU A 149 10.76 -4.61 5.13
N GLU A 150 11.86 -4.66 5.89
CA GLU A 150 12.71 -3.50 6.07
C GLU A 150 13.26 -3.06 4.71
N GLU A 151 13.23 -1.76 4.45
CA GLU A 151 13.89 -1.19 3.29
C GLU A 151 15.33 -0.87 3.68
N GLU A 152 16.25 -1.80 3.42
CA GLU A 152 17.68 -1.61 3.69
C GLU A 152 18.28 -0.48 2.84
N ALA A 153 17.68 -0.21 1.66
CA ALA A 153 18.05 0.92 0.80
C ALA A 153 17.17 2.13 1.11
N GLN A 154 17.33 2.72 2.29
CA GLN A 154 16.82 4.06 2.55
C GLN A 154 17.32 5.00 1.43
N PRO A 155 16.48 5.81 0.78
CA PRO A 155 16.99 6.85 -0.08
C PRO A 155 17.81 7.81 0.79
N LEU A 156 19.12 7.82 0.54
CA LEU A 156 20.09 8.87 0.83
C LEU A 156 19.45 10.19 1.33
N THR A 157 19.39 10.36 2.64
CA THR A 157 19.75 11.66 3.24
C THR A 157 21.26 11.59 3.41
N GLU A 158 22.12 12.36 2.75
CA GLU A 158 22.01 13.52 1.88
C GLU A 158 22.74 13.16 0.56
N ALA A 159 22.45 13.84 -0.54
CA ALA A 159 23.57 14.05 -1.47
C ALA A 159 24.61 14.83 -0.65
N ASP A 160 25.84 14.32 -0.54
CA ASP A 160 27.01 15.14 -0.20
C ASP A 160 27.06 16.25 -1.26
N ILE A 161 26.28 17.32 -1.05
CA ILE A 161 26.54 18.59 -1.67
C ILE A 161 27.66 19.14 -0.81
N ASP A 162 28.89 18.94 -1.25
CA ASP A 162 30.03 19.66 -0.70
C ASP A 162 29.68 21.15 -0.76
N GLU A 163 29.80 21.89 0.35
CA GLU A 163 29.48 23.33 0.39
C GLU A 163 30.29 24.10 -0.67
N ASP A 164 31.38 23.52 -1.16
CA ASP A 164 32.24 24.01 -2.24
C ASP A 164 31.62 23.91 -3.67
N ASP A 165 30.50 23.19 -3.87
CA ASP A 165 29.83 23.02 -5.18
C ASP A 165 28.55 23.88 -5.33
N LEU A 166 28.33 24.83 -4.41
CA LEU A 166 27.27 25.84 -4.50
C LEU A 166 27.84 27.16 -5.09
N PRO A 167 27.31 27.68 -6.21
CA PRO A 167 27.83 28.89 -6.86
C PRO A 167 27.30 30.20 -6.24
N PHE A 168 27.37 30.35 -4.91
CA PHE A 168 27.20 31.64 -4.22
C PHE A 168 27.85 31.64 -2.84
#